data_AF-A0A814WDM5-F1
#
_entry.id   AF-A0A814WDM5-F1
#
_cell.length_a   1.000
_cell.length_b   1.000
_cell.length_c   1.000
_cell.angle_alpha   90.00
_cell.angle_beta   90.00
_cell.angle_gamma   90.00
#
_symmetry.space_group_name_H-M   'P 1'
#
loop_
_entity.id
_entity.type
_entity.pdbx_description
1 polymer ?
#
loop_
_entity_poly.entity_id
_entity_poly.type
_entity_poly.pdbx_seq_one_letter_code
_entity_poly.pdbx_strand_id
1 'polypeptide(L)'
;MLTTNTSLNLPLTIKTEPLIKKQNLSECRICGAPAQYAYFGAISCNSCKMFFKRNANTEQKVFKCNFDGYCEIKRDKHHMCASCRLKKCFQYGMTTDKFRPSRPTKSKTKSLVKIEPRYQLEKLSILNSLKPDHSLLTTSQWTLLSNLYNTFDESQLSFLGKSLVDTHDSLQPMNVTYQGLIQNYFLAVYETTGRYLCLNDDICKLSFNDRSILLRNAANNVSCMASTFIPHHFNLFNLDSFFKIVSTMFDNRALSLTLWTMKFINPDIIIFKLALSLFALSKTDYLYSPNISIESTNSSTIFHIQNKYAEVTWKYLNYRYGWYEAVRHFYNIIYWLMACTTSIIHVQTISTHVDNIDSLVELTELTLILDDVE
;
A
#
# COMPACT_ATOMS: atom_id res chain seq x y z
N MET A 1 21.45 11.16 65.51
CA MET A 1 22.91 11.42 65.46
C MET A 1 23.58 10.06 65.31
N LEU A 2 23.98 9.74 64.09
CA LEU A 2 25.38 9.75 63.62
C LEU A 2 26.14 8.53 64.15
N THR A 3 26.29 7.48 63.32
CA THR A 3 27.53 7.09 62.58
C THR A 3 28.40 6.15 63.44
N THR A 4 29.10 5.12 62.95
CA THR A 4 29.97 4.99 61.76
C THR A 4 30.35 3.52 61.54
N ASN A 5 30.43 3.16 60.25
CA ASN A 5 31.51 2.41 59.58
C ASN A 5 32.11 1.15 60.20
N THR A 6 31.82 0.01 59.56
CA THR A 6 32.75 -1.12 59.45
C THR A 6 33.41 -1.10 58.08
N SER A 7 34.70 -0.77 58.05
CA SER A 7 35.61 -1.00 56.94
C SER A 7 36.36 -2.33 57.17
N LEU A 8 36.38 -3.19 56.16
CA LEU A 8 37.42 -4.22 56.02
C LEU A 8 37.69 -4.47 54.54
N ASN A 9 38.99 -4.48 54.25
CA ASN A 9 39.60 -4.19 52.96
C ASN A 9 39.55 -5.36 51.96
N LEU A 10 39.42 -4.95 50.70
CA LEU A 10 39.71 -5.67 49.46
C LEU A 10 41.24 -5.86 49.29
N PRO A 11 41.71 -6.97 48.71
CA PRO A 11 42.97 -6.99 47.99
C PRO A 11 42.72 -6.77 46.49
N LEU A 12 43.26 -5.66 45.98
CA LEU A 12 43.49 -5.42 44.56
C LEU A 12 44.61 -6.36 44.06
N THR A 13 44.36 -7.05 42.95
CA THR A 13 45.36 -7.17 41.89
C THR A 13 44.67 -7.28 40.54
N ILE A 14 44.91 -6.26 39.73
CA ILE A 14 44.43 -6.07 38.37
C ILE A 14 45.33 -6.91 37.44
N LYS A 15 44.73 -7.78 36.64
CA LYS A 15 45.27 -8.15 35.32
C LYS A 15 44.16 -7.99 34.28
N THR A 16 44.35 -7.01 33.40
CA THR A 16 43.47 -6.60 32.31
C THR A 16 43.61 -7.51 31.08
N GLU A 17 42.48 -8.09 30.67
CA GLU A 17 41.98 -8.34 29.28
C GLU A 17 42.83 -9.11 28.22
N PRO A 18 42.21 -9.69 27.16
CA PRO A 18 40.80 -9.58 26.75
C PRO A 18 40.06 -10.92 26.58
N LEU A 19 38.82 -10.97 27.09
CA LEU A 19 37.82 -11.93 26.64
C LEU A 19 37.39 -11.55 25.21
N ILE A 20 37.78 -12.39 24.24
CA ILE A 20 37.27 -12.33 22.86
C ILE A 20 35.74 -12.48 22.93
N LYS A 21 35.01 -11.38 22.81
CA LYS A 21 33.57 -11.39 22.61
C LYS A 21 33.26 -12.13 21.31
N LYS A 22 32.55 -13.25 21.39
CA LYS A 22 31.84 -13.86 20.26
C LYS A 22 30.91 -12.80 19.66
N GLN A 23 31.32 -12.20 18.54
CA GLN A 23 30.44 -11.36 17.73
C GLN A 23 29.36 -12.25 17.13
N ASN A 24 28.08 -11.90 17.30
CA ASN A 24 26.98 -12.53 16.59
C ASN A 24 27.16 -12.31 15.08
N LEU A 25 27.65 -13.31 14.35
CA LEU A 25 27.69 -13.27 12.90
C LEU A 25 26.25 -13.40 12.36
N SER A 26 25.80 -12.40 11.60
CA SER A 26 24.58 -12.47 10.79
C SER A 26 24.81 -13.28 9.51
N GLU A 27 23.75 -13.66 8.79
CA GLU A 27 23.87 -14.33 7.49
C GLU A 27 23.78 -13.32 6.33
N CYS A 28 24.56 -13.56 5.27
CA CYS A 28 24.49 -12.78 4.03
C CYS A 28 23.12 -12.96 3.37
N ARG A 29 22.38 -11.87 3.20
CA ARG A 29 21.04 -11.91 2.58
C ARG A 29 21.02 -12.36 1.11
N ILE A 30 22.19 -12.38 0.46
CA ILE A 30 22.32 -12.77 -0.95
C ILE A 30 22.53 -14.28 -1.09
N CYS A 31 23.49 -14.85 -0.36
CA CYS A 31 23.90 -16.25 -0.53
C CYS A 31 23.87 -17.10 0.75
N GLY A 32 23.53 -16.53 1.90
CA GLY A 32 23.49 -17.22 3.20
C GLY A 32 24.85 -17.45 3.86
N ALA A 33 25.97 -17.03 3.25
CA ALA A 33 27.29 -17.15 3.88
C ALA A 33 27.40 -16.24 5.12
N PRO A 34 28.24 -16.57 6.13
CA PRO A 34 28.43 -15.70 7.29
C PRO A 34 28.84 -14.27 6.90
N ALA A 35 28.18 -13.29 7.50
CA ALA A 35 28.38 -11.87 7.24
C ALA A 35 28.36 -11.08 8.55
N GLN A 36 29.31 -10.19 8.72
CA GLN A 36 29.42 -9.37 9.93
C GLN A 36 28.85 -7.96 9.75
N TYR A 37 28.77 -7.49 8.50
CA TYR A 37 28.49 -6.08 8.20
C TYR A 37 27.55 -5.92 7.01
N ALA A 38 26.89 -4.76 6.96
CA ALA A 38 26.18 -4.30 5.77
C ALA A 38 27.16 -3.62 4.80
N TYR A 39 27.11 -4.02 3.53
CA TYR A 39 27.83 -3.37 2.45
C TYR A 39 26.83 -2.89 1.39
N PHE A 40 27.02 -1.67 0.91
CA PHE A 40 26.17 -1.05 -0.12
C PHE A 40 24.67 -0.98 0.21
N GLY A 41 24.27 -1.20 1.47
CA GLY A 41 22.86 -1.14 1.92
C GLY A 41 22.29 -2.47 2.40
N ALA A 42 22.99 -3.60 2.22
CA ALA A 42 22.53 -4.93 2.63
C ALA A 42 23.58 -5.71 3.44
N ILE A 43 23.13 -6.48 4.44
CA ILE A 43 23.99 -7.46 5.15
C ILE A 43 24.50 -8.48 4.13
N SER A 44 25.81 -8.47 3.88
CA SER A 44 26.39 -9.28 2.82
C SER A 44 27.79 -9.77 3.17
N CYS A 45 28.15 -10.94 2.65
CA CYS A 45 29.50 -11.48 2.79
C CYS A 45 30.47 -10.74 1.85
N ASN A 46 31.77 -10.86 2.11
CA ASN A 46 32.80 -10.21 1.29
C ASN A 46 32.75 -10.62 -0.20
N SER A 47 32.35 -11.86 -0.50
CA SER A 47 32.16 -12.33 -1.88
C SER A 47 31.06 -11.55 -2.60
N CYS A 48 29.89 -11.39 -1.98
CA CYS A 48 28.76 -10.65 -2.57
C CYS A 48 29.03 -9.14 -2.63
N LYS A 49 29.74 -8.58 -1.65
CA LYS A 49 30.25 -7.21 -1.70
C LYS A 49 31.13 -6.97 -2.95
N MET A 50 32.16 -7.80 -3.14
CA MET A 50 33.10 -7.63 -4.26
C MET A 50 32.43 -7.93 -5.60
N PHE A 51 31.52 -8.90 -5.64
CA PHE A 51 30.70 -9.18 -6.81
C PHE A 51 29.83 -7.96 -7.18
N PHE A 52 29.12 -7.36 -6.23
CA PHE A 52 28.29 -6.19 -6.48
C PHE A 52 29.13 -5.00 -6.98
N LYS A 53 30.25 -4.70 -6.29
CA LYS A 53 31.15 -3.60 -6.69
C LYS A 53 31.69 -3.74 -8.12
N ARG A 54 31.96 -4.96 -8.58
CA ARG A 54 32.50 -5.23 -9.93
C ARG A 54 31.46 -5.18 -11.04
N ASN A 55 30.18 -5.45 -10.73
CA ASN A 55 29.17 -5.73 -11.75
C ASN A 55 27.99 -4.75 -11.75
N ALA A 56 27.80 -3.94 -10.70
CA ALA A 56 26.66 -3.04 -10.59
C ALA A 56 26.76 -1.76 -11.44
N ASN A 57 27.98 -1.36 -11.87
CA ASN A 57 28.23 -0.14 -12.67
C ASN A 57 28.63 -0.43 -14.13
N THR A 58 28.66 -1.68 -14.56
CA THR A 58 29.12 -2.02 -15.91
C THR A 58 27.93 -2.02 -16.87
N GLU A 59 27.59 -0.87 -17.44
CA GLU A 59 26.56 -0.71 -18.49
C GLU A 59 26.78 -1.64 -19.69
N GLN A 60 28.02 -2.11 -19.90
CA GLN A 60 28.40 -2.97 -21.02
C GLN A 60 28.27 -4.49 -20.77
N LYS A 61 27.94 -4.95 -19.54
CA LYS A 61 27.80 -6.39 -19.25
C LYS A 61 26.35 -6.81 -19.08
N VAL A 62 25.77 -7.34 -20.16
CA VAL A 62 24.46 -7.99 -20.12
C VAL A 62 24.61 -9.39 -19.52
N PHE A 63 24.23 -9.56 -18.25
CA PHE A 63 24.15 -10.89 -17.64
C PHE A 63 22.90 -11.62 -18.11
N LYS A 64 23.05 -12.55 -19.07
CA LYS A 64 21.98 -13.48 -19.44
C LYS A 64 21.91 -14.62 -18.42
N CYS A 65 20.69 -14.96 -18.02
CA CYS A 65 20.44 -16.18 -17.28
C CYS A 65 20.37 -17.34 -18.28
N ASN A 66 21.05 -18.45 -17.98
CA ASN A 66 20.98 -19.67 -18.81
C ASN A 66 19.79 -20.58 -18.43
N PHE A 67 18.88 -20.05 -17.59
CA PHE A 67 17.68 -20.71 -17.06
C PHE A 67 16.55 -19.67 -17.01
N ASP A 68 15.49 -19.91 -16.24
CA ASP A 68 14.26 -19.09 -16.23
C ASP A 68 14.37 -17.76 -15.44
N GLY A 69 15.57 -17.31 -15.10
CA GLY A 69 15.78 -16.06 -14.36
C GLY A 69 15.51 -16.13 -12.84
N TYR A 70 15.29 -17.34 -12.29
CA TYR A 70 15.06 -17.58 -10.84
C TYR A 70 16.09 -18.52 -10.19
N CYS A 71 17.34 -18.51 -10.65
CA CYS A 71 18.37 -19.37 -10.07
C CYS A 71 18.54 -19.15 -8.56
N GLU A 72 18.55 -20.25 -7.81
CA GLU A 72 18.76 -20.21 -6.37
C GLU A 72 20.21 -19.81 -6.03
N ILE A 73 20.37 -18.71 -5.28
CA ILE A 73 21.67 -18.21 -4.85
C ILE A 73 21.96 -18.69 -3.42
N LYS A 74 22.82 -19.71 -3.31
CA LYS A 74 23.33 -20.30 -2.05
C LYS A 74 24.85 -20.20 -1.97
N ARG A 75 25.44 -20.32 -0.78
CA ARG A 75 26.88 -20.23 -0.53
C ARG A 75 27.72 -21.01 -1.54
N ASP A 76 27.34 -22.24 -1.85
CA ASP A 76 28.15 -23.11 -2.72
C ASP A 76 27.83 -22.92 -4.21
N LYS A 77 26.65 -22.39 -4.56
CA LYS A 77 26.17 -22.25 -5.95
C LYS A 77 26.02 -20.81 -6.42
N HIS A 78 26.37 -19.82 -5.60
CA HIS A 78 26.17 -18.41 -5.91
C HIS A 78 26.94 -17.92 -7.15
N HIS A 79 27.96 -18.65 -7.62
CA HIS A 79 28.68 -18.34 -8.85
C HIS A 79 28.00 -18.84 -10.13
N MET A 80 26.98 -19.72 -10.02
CA MET A 80 26.35 -20.41 -11.16
C MET A 80 25.51 -19.48 -12.05
N CYS A 81 24.98 -18.39 -11.50
CA CYS A 81 24.23 -17.41 -12.28
C CYS A 81 24.51 -15.98 -11.80
N ALA A 82 25.34 -15.28 -12.55
CA ALA A 82 25.67 -13.88 -12.27
C ALA A 82 24.44 -12.95 -12.43
N SER A 83 23.53 -13.26 -13.38
CA SER A 83 22.31 -12.49 -13.62
C SER A 83 21.39 -12.50 -12.39
N CYS A 84 21.00 -13.68 -11.92
CA CYS A 84 20.14 -13.83 -10.74
C CYS A 84 20.84 -13.36 -9.47
N ARG A 85 22.16 -13.53 -9.35
CA ARG A 85 22.92 -13.02 -8.19
C ARG A 85 22.92 -11.50 -8.14
N LEU A 86 23.13 -10.81 -9.27
CA LEU A 86 23.13 -9.35 -9.32
C LEU A 86 21.71 -8.80 -9.08
N LYS A 87 20.70 -9.42 -9.69
CA LYS A 87 19.28 -9.13 -9.41
C LYS A 87 18.96 -9.24 -7.92
N LYS A 88 19.42 -10.31 -7.27
CA LYS A 88 19.25 -10.53 -5.83
C LYS A 88 20.00 -9.48 -4.99
N CYS A 89 21.19 -9.04 -5.40
CA CYS A 89 21.89 -7.93 -4.73
C CYS A 89 21.05 -6.65 -4.69
N PHE A 90 20.47 -6.24 -5.82
CA PHE A 90 19.58 -5.08 -5.87
C PHE A 90 18.28 -5.30 -5.08
N GLN A 91 17.68 -6.49 -5.18
CA GLN A 91 16.46 -6.87 -4.44
C GLN A 91 16.61 -6.71 -2.92
N TYR A 92 17.78 -7.01 -2.36
CA TYR A 92 18.06 -6.85 -0.93
C TYR A 92 18.63 -5.45 -0.59
N GLY A 93 18.54 -4.49 -1.51
CA GLY A 93 18.85 -3.09 -1.24
C GLY A 93 20.33 -2.70 -1.35
N MET A 94 21.14 -3.47 -2.09
CA MET A 94 22.47 -2.99 -2.49
C MET A 94 22.32 -1.91 -3.57
N THR A 95 22.86 -0.71 -3.33
CA THR A 95 22.84 0.42 -4.27
C THR A 95 24.25 0.91 -4.61
N THR A 96 24.42 1.43 -5.82
CA THR A 96 25.64 2.03 -6.35
C THR A 96 25.89 3.44 -5.80
N ASP A 97 24.86 4.13 -5.30
CA ASP A 97 24.95 5.47 -4.69
C ASP A 97 25.91 5.51 -3.49
N LYS A 98 26.12 4.35 -2.86
CA LYS A 98 26.97 4.15 -1.69
C LYS A 98 28.41 3.75 -2.06
N PHE A 99 28.84 3.92 -3.31
CA PHE A 99 30.24 3.74 -3.71
C PHE A 99 31.18 4.87 -3.26
N ARG A 100 30.67 5.95 -2.65
CA ARG A 100 31.50 7.03 -2.11
C ARG A 100 32.37 6.56 -0.93
N PRO A 101 33.64 6.99 -0.82
CA PRO A 101 34.55 6.52 0.21
C PRO A 101 34.34 7.31 1.50
N SER A 102 33.66 6.74 2.49
CA SER A 102 33.65 7.29 3.84
C SER A 102 34.29 6.33 4.85
N ARG A 103 35.47 6.75 5.29
CA ARG A 103 36.22 6.31 6.47
C ARG A 103 35.26 6.32 7.69
N PRO A 104 35.27 5.30 8.57
CA PRO A 104 34.26 5.22 9.62
C PRO A 104 34.61 6.16 10.78
N THR A 105 33.85 7.25 10.95
CA THR A 105 33.77 7.95 12.23
C THR A 105 32.63 7.36 13.05
N LYS A 106 32.97 6.95 14.26
CA LYS A 106 32.09 6.33 15.24
C LYS A 106 31.09 7.38 15.73
N SER A 107 29.81 7.25 15.38
CA SER A 107 28.72 7.83 16.18
C SER A 107 27.73 6.73 16.53
N LYS A 108 27.55 6.57 17.83
CA LYS A 108 26.59 5.66 18.44
C LYS A 108 25.21 6.28 18.28
N THR A 109 24.36 5.67 17.47
CA THR A 109 22.91 5.84 17.62
C THR A 109 22.29 4.45 17.55
N LYS A 110 21.83 3.97 18.70
CA LYS A 110 20.95 2.82 18.79
C LYS A 110 19.65 3.20 18.07
N SER A 111 19.41 2.64 16.88
CA SER A 111 18.05 2.54 16.36
C SER A 111 17.63 1.08 16.40
N LEU A 112 16.62 0.87 17.23
CA LEU A 112 15.91 -0.36 17.47
C LEU A 112 15.20 -0.82 16.19
N VAL A 113 15.22 -2.14 15.98
CA VAL A 113 14.22 -2.98 15.30
C VAL A 113 13.62 -2.44 13.98
N LYS A 114 13.98 -3.07 12.85
CA LYS A 114 13.12 -3.08 11.66
C LYS A 114 12.46 -4.45 11.51
N ILE A 115 11.18 -4.47 11.85
CA ILE A 115 10.19 -5.48 11.44
C ILE A 115 10.08 -5.39 9.91
N GLU A 116 10.42 -6.46 9.18
CA GLU A 116 10.01 -6.57 7.77
C GLU A 116 8.50 -6.90 7.76
N PRO A 117 7.61 -6.05 7.21
CA PRO A 117 6.19 -6.34 7.22
C PRO A 117 5.87 -7.38 6.15
N ARG A 118 5.14 -8.42 6.55
CA ARG A 118 4.48 -9.43 5.70
C ARG A 118 3.81 -8.82 4.44
N TYR A 119 3.33 -7.59 4.55
CA TYR A 119 2.75 -6.77 3.47
C TYR A 119 3.67 -6.55 2.26
N GLN A 120 4.97 -6.28 2.44
CA GLN A 120 5.88 -6.08 1.30
C GLN A 120 6.12 -7.38 0.52
N LEU A 121 6.16 -8.52 1.23
CA LEU A 121 6.27 -9.85 0.62
C LEU A 121 4.98 -10.22 -0.14
N GLU A 122 3.82 -9.84 0.40
CA GLU A 122 2.52 -10.06 -0.22
C GLU A 122 2.32 -9.19 -1.48
N LYS A 123 2.63 -7.89 -1.43
CA LYS A 123 2.62 -6.98 -2.58
C LYS A 123 3.53 -7.45 -3.72
N LEU A 124 4.72 -7.96 -3.39
CA LEU A 124 5.64 -8.56 -4.36
C LEU A 124 5.12 -9.90 -4.91
N SER A 125 4.47 -10.73 -4.11
CA SER A 125 3.86 -11.99 -4.57
C SER A 125 2.70 -11.73 -5.54
N ILE A 126 1.90 -10.70 -5.28
CA ILE A 126 0.78 -10.27 -6.11
C ILE A 126 1.28 -9.71 -7.44
N LEU A 127 2.29 -8.82 -7.45
CA LEU A 127 2.92 -8.35 -8.69
C LEU A 127 3.54 -9.50 -9.50
N ASN A 128 4.08 -10.52 -8.84
CA ASN A 128 4.62 -11.70 -9.52
C ASN A 128 3.54 -12.60 -10.13
N SER A 129 2.29 -12.52 -9.63
CA SER A 129 1.13 -13.24 -10.17
C SER A 129 0.50 -12.55 -11.39
N LEU A 130 0.80 -11.25 -11.60
CA LEU A 130 0.38 -10.47 -12.77
C LEU A 130 1.29 -10.67 -14.00
N LYS A 131 1.97 -11.82 -14.13
CA LYS A 131 2.85 -12.08 -15.27
C LYS A 131 2.05 -12.56 -16.50
N PRO A 132 2.42 -12.10 -17.71
CA PRO A 132 1.80 -12.54 -18.94
C PRO A 132 2.33 -13.93 -19.31
N ASP A 133 1.62 -14.97 -18.92
CA ASP A 133 1.77 -16.31 -19.50
C ASP A 133 0.43 -16.72 -20.10
N HIS A 134 0.38 -16.89 -21.43
CA HIS A 134 -0.80 -17.33 -22.19
C HIS A 134 -2.12 -16.58 -21.91
N SER A 135 -2.06 -15.28 -21.59
CA SER A 135 -3.20 -14.50 -21.12
C SER A 135 -4.14 -14.01 -22.22
N LEU A 136 -5.45 -13.98 -21.93
CA LEU A 136 -6.49 -13.27 -22.70
C LEU A 136 -6.28 -11.74 -22.78
N LEU A 137 -5.35 -11.18 -21.98
CA LEU A 137 -5.05 -9.75 -21.92
C LEU A 137 -3.92 -9.41 -22.89
N THR A 138 -4.07 -8.27 -23.58
CA THR A 138 -2.99 -7.68 -24.37
C THR A 138 -1.91 -7.05 -23.48
N THR A 139 -0.74 -6.74 -24.03
CA THR A 139 0.33 -6.01 -23.31
C THR A 139 -0.16 -4.69 -22.74
N SER A 140 -0.96 -3.92 -23.49
CA SER A 140 -1.54 -2.65 -23.00
C SER A 140 -2.51 -2.86 -21.84
N GLN A 141 -3.28 -3.95 -21.87
CA GLN A 141 -4.21 -4.31 -20.79
C GLN A 141 -3.48 -4.77 -19.52
N TRP A 142 -2.34 -5.45 -19.67
CA TRP A 142 -1.46 -5.76 -18.54
C TRP A 142 -0.84 -4.51 -17.92
N THR A 143 -0.35 -3.58 -18.75
CA THR A 143 0.15 -2.29 -18.26
C THR A 143 -0.95 -1.53 -17.53
N LEU A 144 -2.15 -1.47 -18.09
CA LEU A 144 -3.28 -0.82 -17.43
C LEU A 144 -3.61 -1.48 -16.09
N LEU A 145 -3.73 -2.81 -16.03
CA LEU A 145 -3.98 -3.53 -14.79
C LEU A 145 -2.90 -3.26 -13.73
N SER A 146 -1.63 -3.24 -14.13
CA SER A 146 -0.52 -2.89 -13.24
C SER A 146 -0.62 -1.44 -12.75
N ASN A 147 -1.00 -0.50 -13.62
CA ASN A 147 -1.19 0.89 -13.24
C ASN A 147 -2.33 1.00 -12.22
N LEU A 148 -3.51 0.47 -12.53
CA LEU A 148 -4.68 0.49 -11.63
C LEU A 148 -4.36 -0.13 -10.26
N TYR A 149 -3.59 -1.23 -10.23
CA TYR A 149 -3.13 -1.84 -8.99
C TYR A 149 -2.23 -0.90 -8.17
N ASN A 150 -1.40 -0.08 -8.80
CA ASN A 150 -0.48 0.81 -8.11
C ASN A 150 -1.06 2.20 -7.82
N THR A 151 -2.09 2.65 -8.54
CA THR A 151 -2.69 3.98 -8.37
C THR A 151 -3.30 4.15 -6.97
N PHE A 152 -3.95 3.12 -6.44
CA PHE A 152 -4.44 3.15 -5.06
C PHE A 152 -3.41 2.50 -4.13
N ASP A 153 -2.70 3.30 -3.31
CA ASP A 153 -1.77 2.79 -2.31
C ASP A 153 -2.42 2.68 -0.92
N GLU A 154 -2.85 1.47 -0.58
CA GLU A 154 -3.53 1.14 0.68
C GLU A 154 -2.59 0.98 1.89
N SER A 155 -1.29 1.22 1.71
CA SER A 155 -0.25 0.89 2.69
C SER A 155 -0.46 1.58 4.04
N GLN A 156 -0.74 2.90 4.02
CA GLN A 156 -1.01 3.71 5.21
C GLN A 156 -2.32 3.30 5.89
N LEU A 157 -3.38 3.08 5.11
CA LEU A 157 -4.66 2.62 5.64
C LEU A 157 -4.54 1.26 6.32
N SER A 158 -3.78 0.35 5.72
CA SER A 158 -3.53 -0.99 6.26
C SER A 158 -2.73 -0.92 7.57
N PHE A 159 -1.73 -0.04 7.62
CA PHE A 159 -0.97 0.21 8.85
C PHE A 159 -1.86 0.75 9.98
N LEU A 160 -2.73 1.73 9.68
CA LEU A 160 -3.66 2.31 10.65
C LEU A 160 -4.72 1.29 11.10
N GLY A 161 -5.29 0.53 10.17
CA GLY A 161 -6.24 -0.55 10.45
C GLY A 161 -5.63 -1.59 11.40
N LYS A 162 -4.40 -2.03 11.12
CA LYS A 162 -3.68 -2.92 12.04
C LYS A 162 -3.43 -2.27 13.41
N SER A 163 -3.02 -1.01 13.44
CA SER A 163 -2.78 -0.28 14.69
C SER A 163 -4.04 -0.18 15.54
N LEU A 164 -5.21 -0.03 14.91
CA LEU A 164 -6.53 -0.04 15.59
C LEU A 164 -6.85 -1.39 16.23
N VAL A 165 -6.45 -2.50 15.60
CA VAL A 165 -6.58 -3.84 16.20
C VAL A 165 -5.59 -4.00 17.35
N ASP A 166 -4.30 -3.73 17.11
CA ASP A 166 -3.22 -3.94 18.10
C ASP A 166 -3.43 -3.09 19.37
N THR A 167 -4.03 -1.90 19.22
CA THR A 167 -4.29 -0.98 20.34
C THR A 167 -5.58 -1.34 21.10
N HIS A 168 -6.54 -2.01 20.46
CA HIS A 168 -7.85 -2.29 21.04
C HIS A 168 -7.76 -3.07 22.35
N ASP A 169 -6.96 -4.15 22.36
CA ASP A 169 -6.83 -5.05 23.52
C ASP A 169 -6.18 -4.38 24.75
N SER A 170 -5.54 -3.23 24.55
CA SER A 170 -4.73 -2.57 25.58
C SER A 170 -5.46 -1.43 26.31
N LEU A 171 -6.62 -0.96 25.81
CA LEU A 171 -7.22 0.30 26.27
C LEU A 171 -8.72 0.15 26.60
N GLN A 172 -9.15 0.87 27.64
CA GLN A 172 -10.57 0.99 28.01
C GLN A 172 -11.39 1.64 26.88
N PRO A 173 -12.70 1.32 26.75
CA PRO A 173 -13.58 1.97 25.78
C PRO A 173 -13.62 3.49 26.01
N MET A 174 -13.62 4.28 24.92
CA MET A 174 -13.55 5.76 24.90
C MET A 174 -12.20 6.38 25.33
N ASN A 175 -11.10 5.67 25.12
CA ASN A 175 -9.77 6.26 25.27
C ASN A 175 -9.52 7.35 24.21
N VAL A 176 -9.12 8.56 24.64
CA VAL A 176 -8.80 9.71 23.77
C VAL A 176 -7.75 9.38 22.71
N THR A 177 -6.75 8.56 23.05
CA THR A 177 -5.73 8.08 22.10
C THR A 177 -6.34 7.19 21.03
N TYR A 178 -7.29 6.31 21.39
CA TYR A 178 -7.96 5.44 20.42
C TYR A 178 -8.92 6.24 19.51
N GLN A 179 -9.61 7.23 20.06
CA GLN A 179 -10.43 8.16 19.29
C GLN A 179 -9.59 8.96 18.28
N GLY A 180 -8.44 9.49 18.70
CA GLY A 180 -7.50 10.15 17.80
C GLY A 180 -6.99 9.23 16.70
N LEU A 181 -6.76 7.95 16.99
CA LEU A 181 -6.36 6.96 15.99
C LEU A 181 -7.47 6.70 14.95
N ILE A 182 -8.73 6.65 15.37
CA ILE A 182 -9.88 6.53 14.46
C ILE A 182 -10.02 7.77 13.58
N GLN A 183 -9.86 8.97 14.15
CA GLN A 183 -9.88 10.22 13.38
C GLN A 183 -8.76 10.25 12.34
N ASN A 184 -7.53 9.89 12.74
CA ASN A 184 -6.39 9.78 11.81
C ASN A 184 -6.64 8.75 10.70
N TYR A 185 -7.34 7.66 11.00
CA TYR A 185 -7.75 6.68 9.99
C TYR A 185 -8.68 7.29 8.94
N PHE A 186 -9.74 8.00 9.34
CA PHE A 186 -10.65 8.63 8.37
C PHE A 186 -9.98 9.77 7.58
N LEU A 187 -9.11 10.56 8.20
CA LEU A 187 -8.31 11.55 7.47
C LEU A 187 -7.42 10.89 6.41
N ALA A 188 -6.75 9.80 6.76
CA ALA A 188 -5.93 9.03 5.82
C ALA A 188 -6.75 8.44 4.66
N VAL A 189 -8.05 8.14 4.85
CA VAL A 189 -8.95 7.72 3.77
C VAL A 189 -9.08 8.82 2.72
N TYR A 190 -9.33 10.07 3.15
CA TYR A 190 -9.44 11.20 2.22
C TYR A 190 -8.09 11.53 1.56
N GLU A 191 -6.97 11.52 2.31
CA GLU A 191 -5.62 11.71 1.75
C GLU A 191 -5.26 10.65 0.69
N THR A 192 -5.60 9.39 0.96
CA THR A 192 -5.36 8.29 0.01
C THR A 192 -6.26 8.42 -1.22
N THR A 193 -7.49 8.90 -1.03
CA THR A 193 -8.41 9.20 -2.12
C THR A 193 -7.86 10.30 -3.03
N GLY A 194 -7.39 11.42 -2.47
CA GLY A 194 -6.81 12.52 -3.26
C GLY A 194 -5.60 12.07 -4.06
N ARG A 195 -4.68 11.34 -3.43
CA ARG A 195 -3.52 10.74 -4.15
C ARG A 195 -3.96 9.82 -5.29
N TYR A 196 -4.98 8.99 -5.08
CA TYR A 196 -5.51 8.14 -6.13
C TYR A 196 -6.05 8.98 -7.31
N LEU A 197 -6.80 10.04 -7.04
CA LEU A 197 -7.37 10.91 -8.07
C LEU A 197 -6.27 11.60 -8.88
N CYS A 198 -5.23 12.15 -8.23
CA CYS A 198 -4.10 12.79 -8.91
C CYS A 198 -3.22 11.82 -9.71
N LEU A 199 -3.16 10.55 -9.31
CA LEU A 199 -2.38 9.51 -10.00
C LEU A 199 -3.18 8.76 -11.06
N ASN A 200 -4.49 9.02 -11.19
CA ASN A 200 -5.33 8.36 -12.18
C ASN A 200 -5.20 9.07 -13.53
N ASP A 201 -4.39 8.48 -14.41
CA ASP A 201 -4.08 9.00 -15.75
C ASP A 201 -5.32 9.38 -16.58
N ASP A 202 -6.41 8.61 -16.48
CA ASP A 202 -7.63 8.92 -17.22
C ASP A 202 -8.40 10.11 -16.65
N ILE A 203 -8.38 10.32 -15.32
CA ILE A 203 -8.97 11.50 -14.68
C ILE A 203 -8.17 12.75 -15.05
N CYS A 204 -6.84 12.66 -14.99
CA CYS A 204 -5.96 13.81 -15.28
C CYS A 204 -6.10 14.30 -16.73
N LYS A 205 -6.37 13.39 -17.68
CA LYS A 205 -6.54 13.70 -19.11
C LYS A 205 -7.90 14.27 -19.50
N LEU A 206 -8.88 14.33 -18.58
CA LEU A 206 -10.18 14.92 -18.87
C LEU A 206 -10.08 16.43 -19.05
N SER A 207 -11.05 17.00 -19.79
CA SER A 207 -11.20 18.45 -19.88
C SER A 207 -11.46 19.03 -18.49
N PHE A 208 -11.09 20.30 -18.25
CA PHE A 208 -11.34 20.97 -16.97
C PHE A 208 -12.81 20.84 -16.51
N ASN A 209 -13.76 21.06 -17.44
CA ASN A 209 -15.19 20.95 -17.15
C ASN A 209 -15.62 19.52 -16.79
N ASP A 210 -15.17 18.51 -17.56
CA ASP A 210 -15.48 17.11 -17.25
C ASP A 210 -14.85 16.67 -15.92
N ARG A 211 -13.61 17.14 -15.66
CA ARG A 211 -12.82 16.83 -14.48
C ARG A 211 -13.46 17.40 -13.22
N SER A 212 -13.90 18.66 -13.22
CA SER A 212 -14.55 19.28 -12.05
C SER A 212 -15.85 18.56 -11.66
N ILE A 213 -16.68 18.19 -12.63
CA ILE A 213 -17.92 17.41 -12.40
C ILE A 213 -17.59 16.00 -11.88
N LEU A 214 -16.57 15.35 -12.44
CA LEU A 214 -16.25 13.97 -12.10
C LEU A 214 -15.49 13.85 -10.78
N LEU A 215 -14.65 14.82 -10.41
CA LEU A 215 -13.78 14.75 -9.24
C LEU A 215 -14.58 14.59 -7.95
N ARG A 216 -15.68 15.32 -7.80
CA ARG A 216 -16.58 15.18 -6.65
C ARG A 216 -17.20 13.79 -6.55
N ASN A 217 -17.68 13.26 -7.67
CA ASN A 217 -18.21 11.90 -7.73
C ASN A 217 -17.14 10.87 -7.39
N ALA A 218 -15.97 11.00 -8.00
CA ALA A 218 -14.85 10.10 -7.79
C ALA A 218 -14.36 10.14 -6.33
N ALA A 219 -14.31 11.33 -5.72
CA ALA A 219 -13.98 11.50 -4.31
C ALA A 219 -14.97 10.76 -3.39
N ASN A 220 -16.28 10.92 -3.62
CA ASN A 220 -17.31 10.19 -2.87
C ASN A 220 -17.19 8.67 -3.06
N ASN A 221 -17.06 8.23 -4.31
CA ASN A 221 -17.04 6.81 -4.68
C ASN A 221 -15.81 6.10 -4.08
N VAL A 222 -14.62 6.68 -4.26
CA VAL A 222 -13.35 6.12 -3.79
C VAL A 222 -13.27 6.15 -2.27
N SER A 223 -13.66 7.25 -1.63
CA SER A 223 -13.64 7.34 -0.16
C SER A 223 -14.64 6.37 0.50
N CYS A 224 -15.82 6.17 -0.09
CA CYS A 224 -16.80 5.17 0.36
C CYS A 224 -16.25 3.73 0.27
N MET A 225 -15.63 3.36 -0.85
CA MET A 225 -15.02 2.03 -0.99
C MET A 225 -13.81 1.84 -0.07
N ALA A 226 -12.96 2.84 0.09
CA ALA A 226 -11.79 2.78 0.96
C ALA A 226 -12.18 2.69 2.45
N SER A 227 -13.19 3.45 2.88
CA SER A 227 -13.73 3.43 4.25
C SER A 227 -14.49 2.15 4.59
N THR A 228 -14.88 1.34 3.60
CA THR A 228 -15.56 0.05 3.83
C THR A 228 -14.60 -1.15 3.71
N PHE A 229 -13.67 -1.12 2.76
CA PHE A 229 -12.75 -2.24 2.49
C PHE A 229 -11.78 -2.52 3.65
N ILE A 230 -11.09 -1.50 4.13
CA ILE A 230 -10.06 -1.69 5.18
C ILE A 230 -10.68 -2.12 6.52
N PRO A 231 -11.80 -1.53 6.98
CA PRO A 231 -12.41 -1.97 8.23
C PRO A 231 -13.01 -3.37 8.12
N HIS A 232 -13.47 -3.79 6.94
CA HIS A 232 -13.84 -5.19 6.67
C HIS A 232 -12.62 -6.11 6.75
N HIS A 233 -11.52 -5.77 6.07
CA HIS A 233 -10.29 -6.58 6.05
C HIS A 233 -9.72 -6.85 7.46
N PHE A 234 -9.77 -5.86 8.34
CA PHE A 234 -9.29 -5.98 9.73
C PHE A 234 -10.40 -6.32 10.74
N ASN A 235 -11.64 -6.55 10.30
CA ASN A 235 -12.81 -6.77 11.16
C ASN A 235 -13.01 -5.67 12.23
N LEU A 236 -12.73 -4.41 11.91
CA LEU A 236 -12.74 -3.31 12.88
C LEU A 236 -14.12 -3.07 13.49
N PHE A 237 -15.20 -3.28 12.73
CA PHE A 237 -16.57 -3.13 13.26
C PHE A 237 -16.97 -4.21 14.26
N ASN A 238 -16.19 -5.29 14.40
CA ASN A 238 -16.37 -6.28 15.48
C ASN A 238 -15.69 -5.82 16.78
N LEU A 239 -14.91 -4.74 16.76
CA LEU A 239 -14.30 -4.15 17.95
C LEU A 239 -15.30 -3.16 18.57
N ASP A 240 -15.79 -3.45 19.78
CA ASP A 240 -16.80 -2.63 20.47
C ASP A 240 -16.41 -1.15 20.56
N SER A 241 -15.14 -0.88 20.86
CA SER A 241 -14.61 0.48 20.98
C SER A 241 -14.64 1.22 19.65
N PHE A 242 -14.31 0.55 18.55
CA PHE A 242 -14.36 1.14 17.21
C PHE A 242 -15.80 1.42 16.81
N PHE A 243 -16.68 0.43 16.95
CA PHE A 243 -18.11 0.58 16.65
C PHE A 243 -18.73 1.76 17.41
N LYS A 244 -18.49 1.85 18.73
CA LYS A 244 -19.02 2.94 19.57
C LYS A 244 -18.51 4.30 19.12
N ILE A 245 -17.21 4.48 18.86
CA ILE A 245 -16.68 5.78 18.45
C ILE A 245 -17.20 6.17 17.06
N VAL A 246 -17.21 5.25 16.10
CA VAL A 246 -17.74 5.53 14.76
C VAL A 246 -19.24 5.89 14.81
N SER A 247 -20.02 5.26 15.70
CA SER A 247 -21.44 5.61 15.91
C SER A 247 -21.67 7.01 16.49
N THR A 248 -20.63 7.66 17.04
CA THR A 248 -20.71 9.08 17.44
C THR A 248 -20.35 10.04 16.29
N MET A 249 -19.65 9.55 15.26
CA MET A 249 -19.23 10.34 14.10
C MET A 249 -20.26 10.33 12.97
N PHE A 250 -20.98 9.21 12.83
CA PHE A 250 -21.98 8.99 11.79
C PHE A 250 -23.29 8.52 12.41
N ASP A 251 -24.41 8.86 11.78
CA ASP A 251 -25.72 8.42 12.27
C ASP A 251 -25.94 6.90 12.12
N ASN A 252 -26.96 6.38 12.82
CA ASN A 252 -27.28 4.95 12.82
C ASN A 252 -27.60 4.40 11.42
N ARG A 253 -28.15 5.23 10.53
CA ARG A 253 -28.52 4.79 9.18
C ARG A 253 -27.28 4.67 8.30
N ALA A 254 -26.35 5.62 8.37
CA ALA A 254 -25.04 5.53 7.72
C ALA A 254 -24.26 4.29 8.17
N LEU A 255 -24.26 4.02 9.48
CA LEU A 255 -23.59 2.86 10.05
C LEU A 255 -24.22 1.54 9.60
N SER A 256 -25.56 1.44 9.61
CA SER A 256 -26.25 0.22 9.15
C SER A 256 -26.04 -0.05 7.66
N LEU A 257 -26.05 1.00 6.82
CA LEU A 257 -25.75 0.89 5.39
C LEU A 257 -24.29 0.49 5.14
N THR A 258 -23.36 1.03 5.93
CA THR A 258 -21.94 0.66 5.90
C THR A 258 -21.75 -0.83 6.20
N LEU A 259 -22.34 -1.33 7.28
CA LEU A 259 -22.29 -2.75 7.65
C LEU A 259 -22.98 -3.66 6.63
N TRP A 260 -24.08 -3.21 6.02
CA TRP A 260 -24.75 -3.94 4.96
C TRP A 260 -23.89 -4.03 3.70
N THR A 261 -23.23 -2.94 3.31
CA THR A 261 -22.30 -2.88 2.17
C THR A 261 -21.13 -3.85 2.34
N MET A 262 -20.64 -4.03 3.57
CA MET A 262 -19.54 -4.95 3.87
C MET A 262 -19.81 -6.42 3.54
N LYS A 263 -21.09 -6.82 3.42
CA LYS A 263 -21.46 -8.20 3.07
C LYS A 263 -21.08 -8.58 1.62
N PHE A 264 -20.86 -7.58 0.77
CA PHE A 264 -20.55 -7.77 -0.65
C PHE A 264 -19.06 -7.61 -0.97
N ILE A 265 -18.24 -7.27 0.03
CA ILE A 265 -16.81 -7.01 -0.17
C ILE A 265 -16.09 -8.30 -0.51
N ASN A 266 -15.27 -8.24 -1.56
CA ASN A 266 -14.33 -9.30 -1.88
C ASN A 266 -13.00 -9.03 -1.16
N PRO A 267 -12.43 -10.00 -0.40
CA PRO A 267 -11.18 -9.79 0.32
C PRO A 267 -9.93 -9.70 -0.58
N ASP A 268 -10.02 -10.10 -1.86
CA ASP A 268 -8.92 -9.97 -2.81
C ASP A 268 -8.68 -8.48 -3.15
N ILE A 269 -7.50 -8.00 -2.77
CA ILE A 269 -7.07 -6.60 -3.00
C ILE A 269 -7.05 -6.22 -4.48
N ILE A 270 -6.76 -7.14 -5.40
CA ILE A 270 -6.80 -6.83 -6.85
C ILE A 270 -8.25 -6.60 -7.28
N ILE A 271 -9.17 -7.46 -6.83
CA ILE A 271 -10.60 -7.30 -7.14
C ILE A 271 -11.12 -5.99 -6.54
N PHE A 272 -10.72 -5.64 -5.32
CA PHE A 272 -11.04 -4.34 -4.73
C PHE A 272 -10.56 -3.17 -5.60
N LYS A 273 -9.29 -3.17 -6.03
CA LYS A 273 -8.75 -2.06 -6.83
C LYS A 273 -9.42 -1.96 -8.20
N LEU A 274 -9.75 -3.09 -8.84
CA LEU A 274 -10.53 -3.11 -10.07
C LEU A 274 -11.94 -2.54 -9.88
N ALA A 275 -12.63 -2.97 -8.81
CA ALA A 275 -13.94 -2.45 -8.45
C ALA A 275 -13.89 -0.95 -8.12
N LEU A 276 -12.85 -0.50 -7.40
CA LEU A 276 -12.61 0.91 -7.08
C LEU A 276 -12.40 1.74 -8.35
N SER A 277 -11.61 1.26 -9.31
CA SER A 277 -11.43 1.95 -10.59
C SER A 277 -12.71 2.05 -11.41
N LEU A 278 -13.51 0.97 -11.44
CA LEU A 278 -14.83 0.97 -12.06
C LEU A 278 -15.77 1.99 -11.41
N PHE A 279 -15.78 2.04 -10.08
CA PHE A 279 -16.70 2.87 -9.33
C PHE A 279 -16.30 4.35 -9.33
N ALA A 280 -15.01 4.66 -9.31
CA ALA A 280 -14.49 6.03 -9.27
C ALA A 280 -15.11 6.92 -10.36
N LEU A 281 -15.33 6.38 -11.56
CA LEU A 281 -15.86 7.14 -12.70
C LEU A 281 -17.37 6.98 -12.88
N SER A 282 -18.05 6.24 -12.00
CA SER A 282 -19.49 6.02 -12.10
C SER A 282 -20.25 7.29 -11.73
N LYS A 283 -21.23 7.67 -12.55
CA LYS A 283 -22.10 8.82 -12.26
C LYS A 283 -23.17 8.41 -11.25
N THR A 284 -23.05 8.90 -10.04
CA THR A 284 -24.07 8.74 -8.99
C THR A 284 -25.09 9.88 -8.99
N ASP A 285 -24.78 11.03 -9.59
CA ASP A 285 -25.56 12.28 -9.51
C ASP A 285 -26.97 12.26 -10.11
N TYR A 286 -27.24 11.42 -11.11
CA TYR A 286 -28.57 11.37 -11.78
C TYR A 286 -29.72 10.99 -10.83
N LEU A 287 -29.40 10.50 -9.63
CA LEU A 287 -30.37 10.12 -8.62
C LEU A 287 -30.76 11.26 -7.68
N TYR A 288 -30.08 12.43 -7.70
CA TYR A 288 -30.12 13.38 -6.57
C TYR A 288 -30.47 14.84 -6.86
N SER A 289 -30.49 15.33 -8.10
CA SER A 289 -30.91 16.72 -8.34
C SER A 289 -31.63 16.90 -9.67
N PRO A 290 -32.98 16.97 -9.68
CA PRO A 290 -33.74 17.21 -10.91
C PRO A 290 -33.51 18.61 -11.52
N ASN A 291 -32.76 19.51 -10.85
CA ASN A 291 -32.57 20.91 -11.24
C ASN A 291 -31.12 21.33 -11.51
N ILE A 292 -30.12 20.42 -11.40
CA ILE A 292 -28.79 20.72 -11.94
C ILE A 292 -28.90 20.58 -13.45
N SER A 293 -28.79 21.70 -14.16
CA SER A 293 -28.66 21.74 -15.61
C SER A 293 -27.70 20.65 -16.05
N ILE A 294 -28.10 19.86 -17.05
CA ILE A 294 -27.25 18.89 -17.74
C ILE A 294 -26.15 19.70 -18.43
N GLU A 295 -25.15 20.16 -17.68
CA GLU A 295 -23.92 20.65 -18.25
C GLU A 295 -23.25 19.43 -18.84
N SER A 296 -23.21 19.45 -20.16
CA SER A 296 -22.87 18.34 -21.02
C SER A 296 -21.44 17.89 -20.77
N THR A 297 -21.25 17.04 -19.77
CA THR A 297 -20.10 16.14 -19.74
C THR A 297 -20.00 15.47 -21.11
N ASN A 298 -18.80 15.37 -21.66
CA ASN A 298 -18.56 14.60 -22.88
C ASN A 298 -18.75 13.11 -22.55
N SER A 299 -20.01 12.69 -22.50
CA SER A 299 -20.43 11.39 -22.00
C SER A 299 -19.70 10.25 -22.72
N SER A 300 -19.38 10.44 -24.00
CA SER A 300 -18.64 9.50 -24.83
C SER A 300 -17.25 9.17 -24.25
N THR A 301 -16.47 10.18 -23.85
CA THR A 301 -15.12 9.97 -23.28
C THR A 301 -15.20 9.22 -21.96
N ILE A 302 -16.09 9.63 -21.06
CA ILE A 302 -16.28 8.97 -19.76
C ILE A 302 -16.74 7.52 -19.96
N PHE A 303 -17.70 7.27 -20.84
CA PHE A 303 -18.16 5.92 -21.18
C PHE A 303 -17.03 5.07 -21.78
N HIS A 304 -16.16 5.65 -22.60
CA HIS A 304 -15.01 4.94 -23.15
C HIS A 304 -14.04 4.49 -22.04
N ILE A 305 -13.75 5.37 -21.08
CA ILE A 305 -12.88 5.02 -19.94
C ILE A 305 -13.53 3.94 -19.06
N GLN A 306 -14.83 4.07 -18.76
CA GLN A 306 -15.57 3.06 -18.00
C GLN A 306 -15.56 1.69 -18.68
N ASN A 307 -15.81 1.64 -20.00
CA ASN A 307 -15.73 0.40 -20.78
C ASN A 307 -14.33 -0.20 -20.76
N LYS A 308 -13.29 0.63 -20.85
CA LYS A 308 -11.91 0.19 -20.75
C LYS A 308 -11.63 -0.52 -19.41
N TYR A 309 -12.10 0.02 -18.29
CA TYR A 309 -11.96 -0.60 -16.97
C TYR A 309 -12.80 -1.86 -16.82
N ALA A 310 -14.02 -1.87 -17.36
CA ALA A 310 -14.90 -3.05 -17.35
C ALA A 310 -14.29 -4.21 -18.15
N GLU A 311 -13.72 -3.92 -19.33
CA GLU A 311 -13.08 -4.92 -20.17
C GLU A 311 -11.85 -5.54 -19.48
N VAL A 312 -10.96 -4.72 -18.92
CA VAL A 312 -9.79 -5.22 -18.19
C VAL A 312 -10.19 -6.02 -16.97
N THR A 313 -11.20 -5.56 -16.21
CA THR A 313 -11.73 -6.30 -15.06
C THR A 313 -12.26 -7.67 -15.48
N TRP A 314 -13.10 -7.71 -16.51
CA TRP A 314 -13.67 -8.96 -17.04
C TRP A 314 -12.59 -9.93 -17.54
N LYS A 315 -11.63 -9.44 -18.32
CA LYS A 315 -10.54 -10.26 -18.85
C LYS A 315 -9.63 -10.78 -17.73
N TYR A 316 -9.32 -9.95 -16.73
CA TYR A 316 -8.55 -10.38 -15.56
C TYR A 316 -9.27 -11.48 -14.79
N LEU A 317 -10.57 -11.32 -14.53
CA LEU A 317 -11.35 -12.34 -13.82
C LEU A 317 -11.40 -13.66 -14.60
N ASN A 318 -11.60 -13.61 -15.92
CA ASN A 318 -11.56 -14.81 -16.77
C ASN A 318 -10.19 -15.49 -16.75
N TYR A 319 -9.12 -14.69 -16.87
CA TYR A 319 -7.76 -15.20 -16.79
C TYR A 319 -7.46 -15.87 -15.44
N ARG A 320 -7.87 -15.25 -14.33
CA ARG A 320 -7.50 -15.68 -12.98
C ARG A 320 -8.36 -16.83 -12.44
N TYR A 321 -9.65 -16.84 -12.78
CA TYR A 321 -10.67 -17.68 -12.15
C TYR A 321 -11.44 -18.57 -13.13
N GLY A 322 -11.31 -18.35 -14.44
CA GLY A 322 -12.13 -19.02 -15.45
C GLY A 322 -13.56 -18.45 -15.54
N TRP A 323 -14.29 -18.81 -16.60
CA TRP A 323 -15.54 -18.14 -16.98
C TRP A 323 -16.63 -18.14 -15.88
N TYR A 324 -16.91 -19.30 -15.28
CA TYR A 324 -18.00 -19.43 -14.30
C TYR A 324 -17.75 -18.58 -13.04
N GLU A 325 -16.55 -18.66 -12.47
CA GLU A 325 -16.21 -17.85 -11.30
C GLU A 325 -16.02 -16.38 -11.68
N ALA A 326 -15.57 -16.07 -12.90
CA ALA A 326 -15.49 -14.70 -13.38
C ALA A 326 -16.87 -14.02 -13.42
N VAL A 327 -17.92 -14.72 -13.89
CA VAL A 327 -19.32 -14.24 -13.83
C VAL A 327 -19.71 -13.92 -12.39
N ARG A 328 -19.44 -14.82 -11.45
CA ARG A 328 -19.77 -14.65 -10.03
C ARG A 328 -19.03 -13.46 -9.41
N HIS A 329 -17.72 -13.35 -9.65
CA HIS A 329 -16.93 -12.23 -9.17
C HIS A 329 -17.41 -10.89 -9.74
N PHE A 330 -17.66 -10.83 -11.06
CA PHE A 330 -18.14 -9.61 -11.70
C PHE A 330 -19.52 -9.20 -11.19
N TYR A 331 -20.44 -10.16 -11.05
CA TYR A 331 -21.75 -9.94 -10.44
C TYR A 331 -21.63 -9.38 -9.01
N ASN A 332 -20.77 -9.95 -8.18
CA ASN A 332 -20.54 -9.48 -6.82
C ASN A 332 -19.96 -8.06 -6.78
N ILE A 333 -19.05 -7.72 -7.72
CA ILE A 333 -18.55 -6.35 -7.87
C ILE A 333 -19.73 -5.39 -8.12
N ILE A 334 -20.62 -5.69 -9.07
CA ILE A 334 -21.77 -4.83 -9.38
C ILE A 334 -22.68 -4.64 -8.15
N TYR A 335 -22.99 -5.71 -7.42
CA TYR A 335 -23.77 -5.61 -6.18
C TYR A 335 -23.10 -4.72 -5.14
N TRP A 336 -21.78 -4.85 -5.00
CA TRP A 336 -21.03 -3.99 -4.10
C TRP A 336 -21.09 -2.53 -4.53
N LEU A 337 -20.92 -2.23 -5.82
CA LEU A 337 -21.02 -0.85 -6.32
C LEU A 337 -22.40 -0.25 -6.05
N MET A 338 -23.48 -1.00 -6.29
CA MET A 338 -24.84 -0.53 -5.96
C MET A 338 -25.04 -0.30 -4.46
N ALA A 339 -24.46 -1.15 -3.62
CA ALA A 339 -24.52 -1.00 -2.17
C ALA A 339 -23.76 0.25 -1.70
N CYS A 340 -22.59 0.52 -2.27
CA CYS A 340 -21.85 1.76 -2.06
C CYS A 340 -22.64 2.98 -2.52
N THR A 341 -23.26 2.95 -3.71
CA THR A 341 -24.12 4.05 -4.18
C THR A 341 -25.23 4.35 -3.17
N THR A 342 -25.88 3.32 -2.64
CA THR A 342 -26.95 3.47 -1.62
C THR A 342 -26.42 4.09 -0.32
N SER A 343 -25.19 3.74 0.08
CA SER A 343 -24.54 4.32 1.25
C SER A 343 -24.18 5.80 1.04
N ILE A 344 -23.68 6.15 -0.15
CA ILE A 344 -23.31 7.53 -0.51
C ILE A 344 -24.51 8.47 -0.42
N ILE A 345 -25.71 8.05 -0.88
CA ILE A 345 -26.96 8.84 -0.78
C ILE A 345 -27.15 9.41 0.62
N HIS A 346 -26.92 8.54 1.60
CA HIS A 346 -27.21 8.84 2.97
C HIS A 346 -26.07 9.61 3.61
N VAL A 347 -24.83 9.21 3.34
CA VAL A 347 -23.63 9.85 3.89
C VAL A 347 -23.45 11.29 3.37
N GLN A 348 -23.96 11.62 2.18
CA GLN A 348 -24.02 12.99 1.66
C GLN A 348 -24.94 13.94 2.44
N THR A 349 -25.80 13.43 3.32
CA THR A 349 -26.59 14.28 4.24
C THR A 349 -25.83 14.64 5.52
N ILE A 350 -24.63 14.10 5.71
CA ILE A 350 -23.81 14.30 6.90
C ILE A 350 -22.82 15.44 6.64
N SER A 351 -22.98 16.57 7.33
CA SER A 351 -22.22 17.79 7.08
C SER A 351 -20.70 17.57 7.13
N THR A 352 -20.21 16.85 8.15
CA THR A 352 -18.78 16.57 8.30
C THR A 352 -18.20 15.78 7.14
N HIS A 353 -18.96 14.89 6.52
CA HIS A 353 -18.50 14.18 5.33
C HIS A 353 -18.46 15.11 4.12
N VAL A 354 -19.51 15.91 3.92
CA VAL A 354 -19.58 16.89 2.83
C VAL A 354 -18.40 17.86 2.91
N ASP A 355 -18.12 18.42 4.09
CA ASP A 355 -17.01 19.37 4.29
C ASP A 355 -15.64 18.74 3.95
N ASN A 356 -15.43 17.47 4.32
CA ASN A 356 -14.21 16.74 3.99
C ASN A 356 -14.08 16.45 2.49
N ILE A 357 -15.18 16.14 1.82
CA ILE A 357 -15.20 15.92 0.37
C ILE A 357 -14.96 17.24 -0.37
N ASP A 358 -15.56 18.34 0.07
CA ASP A 358 -15.34 19.68 -0.49
C ASP A 358 -13.87 20.06 -0.41
N SER A 359 -13.28 19.93 0.78
CA SER A 359 -11.85 20.21 1.02
C SER A 359 -10.94 19.32 0.17
N LEU A 360 -11.29 18.04 0.03
CA LEU A 360 -10.56 17.09 -0.79
C LEU A 360 -10.61 17.45 -2.28
N VAL A 361 -11.79 17.79 -2.80
CA VAL A 361 -11.98 18.18 -4.20
C VAL A 361 -11.19 19.45 -4.51
N GLU A 362 -11.29 20.48 -3.65
CA GLU A 362 -10.56 21.73 -3.82
C GLU A 362 -9.04 21.50 -3.85
N LEU A 363 -8.50 20.75 -2.88
CA LEU A 363 -7.06 20.43 -2.85
C LEU A 363 -6.61 19.63 -4.07
N THR A 364 -7.45 18.70 -4.52
CA THR A 364 -7.16 17.86 -5.70
C THR A 364 -7.17 18.70 -6.98
N GLU A 365 -8.17 19.57 -7.16
CA GLU A 365 -8.24 20.49 -8.30
C GLU A 365 -7.02 21.43 -8.35
N LEU A 366 -6.63 22.02 -7.21
CA LEU A 366 -5.45 22.87 -7.12
C LEU A 366 -4.17 22.12 -7.53
N THR A 367 -4.01 20.89 -7.09
CA THR A 367 -2.85 20.06 -7.45
C THR A 367 -2.80 19.81 -8.95
N LEU A 368 -3.94 19.43 -9.54
CA LEU A 368 -4.04 19.11 -10.97
C LEU A 368 -3.85 20.34 -11.86
N ILE A 369 -4.28 21.53 -11.42
CA ILE A 369 -4.06 22.78 -12.16
C ILE A 369 -2.58 23.16 -12.17
N LEU A 370 -1.86 22.98 -11.06
CA LEU A 370 -0.42 23.28 -11.00
C LEU A 370 0.38 22.38 -11.93
N ASP A 371 0.03 21.10 -12.01
CA ASP A 371 0.66 20.14 -12.94
C ASP A 371 0.37 20.45 -14.42
N ASP A 372 -0.74 21.14 -14.74
CA ASP A 372 -1.09 21.54 -16.12
C ASP A 372 -0.30 22.78 -16.60
N VAL A 373 0.41 23.50 -15.71
CA VAL A 373 1.13 24.76 -16.00
C VAL A 373 2.65 24.59 -16.10
N GLU A 374 3.20 23.48 -15.60
CA GLU A 374 4.63 23.09 -15.75
C GLU A 374 4.87 22.23 -17.00
#